data_AF-A0A363RCE5-F1
#
_entry.id   AF-A0A363RCE5-F1
#
_cell.length_a   1.000
_cell.length_b   1.000
_cell.length_c   1.000
_cell.angle_alpha   90.00
_cell.angle_beta   90.00
_cell.angle_gamma   90.00
#
_symmetry.space_group_name_H-M   'P 1'
#
loop_
_entity.id
_entity.type
_entity.pdbx_description
1 polymer ?
#
loop_
_entity_poly.entity_id
_entity_poly.type
_entity_poly.pdbx_seq_one_letter_code
_entity_poly.pdbx_strand_id
1 'polypeptide(L)'
;MSAHFYDYVRGLSDQVPAGYSDNGMRAYRHLVYLGASQMVEAHFPELREQLGDEAWRELITAFVRDSRWSSPYYGDMKDAFLEFIARESTRED
;
A
#
# COMPACT_ATOMS: atom_id res chain seq x y z
N MET A 1 2.54 -10.14 14.52
CA MET A 1 3.25 -10.55 13.27
C MET A 1 4.68 -10.05 13.36
N SER A 2 5.65 -10.70 12.71
CA SER A 2 7.07 -10.33 12.77
C SER A 2 7.40 -9.17 11.82
N ALA A 3 8.56 -8.51 12.00
CA ALA A 3 9.05 -7.50 11.06
C ALA A 3 9.13 -8.05 9.62
N HIS A 4 9.67 -9.27 9.45
CA HIS A 4 9.75 -9.94 8.15
C HIS A 4 8.39 -10.14 7.47
N PHE A 5 7.33 -10.38 8.24
CA PHE A 5 5.97 -10.44 7.69
C PHE A 5 5.57 -9.10 7.08
N TYR A 6 5.75 -8.00 7.81
CA TYR A 6 5.42 -6.67 7.32
C TYR A 6 6.30 -6.26 6.14
N ASP A 7 7.59 -6.60 6.15
CA ASP A 7 8.51 -6.33 5.05
C ASP A 7 8.08 -7.04 3.76
N TYR A 8 7.66 -8.31 3.85
CA TYR A 8 7.12 -9.05 2.70
C TYR A 8 5.84 -8.40 2.17
N VAL A 9 4.89 -8.12 3.07
CA VAL A 9 3.59 -7.54 2.70
C VAL A 9 3.74 -6.17 2.05
N ARG A 10 4.68 -5.36 2.52
CA ARG A 10 5.00 -4.03 1.94
C ARG A 10 5.85 -4.08 0.68
N GLY A 11 6.37 -5.25 0.30
CA GLY A 11 7.31 -5.39 -0.81
C GLY A 11 8.71 -4.80 -0.54
N LEU A 12 9.08 -4.69 0.73
CA LEU A 12 10.46 -4.40 1.16
C LEU A 12 11.35 -5.65 1.10
N SER A 13 10.74 -6.83 1.03
CA SER A 13 11.39 -8.13 0.86
C SER A 13 10.52 -9.06 0.03
N ASP A 14 11.14 -9.96 -0.72
CA ASP A 14 10.45 -11.08 -1.38
C ASP A 14 10.70 -12.42 -0.65
N GLN A 15 11.37 -12.39 0.51
CA GLN A 15 11.60 -13.56 1.33
C GLN A 15 10.35 -13.90 2.16
N VAL A 16 9.76 -15.06 1.90
CA VAL A 16 8.60 -15.55 2.67
C VAL A 16 9.03 -15.79 4.12
N PRO A 17 8.34 -15.19 5.12
CA PRO A 17 8.71 -15.38 6.52
C PRO A 17 8.52 -16.82 6.97
N ALA A 18 9.38 -17.28 7.89
CA ALA A 18 9.28 -18.61 8.47
C ALA A 18 7.91 -18.86 9.11
N GLY A 19 7.35 -20.05 8.88
CA GLY A 19 6.04 -20.45 9.40
C GLY A 19 4.85 -20.04 8.51
N TYR A 20 5.07 -19.40 7.37
CA TYR A 20 4.03 -19.06 6.40
C TYR A 20 4.21 -19.84 5.09
N SER A 21 3.10 -20.10 4.39
CA SER A 21 3.13 -20.66 3.04
C SER A 21 3.36 -19.55 2.01
N ASP A 22 4.13 -19.87 0.97
CA ASP A 22 4.39 -18.94 -0.14
C ASP A 22 3.08 -18.49 -0.82
N ASN A 23 2.16 -19.43 -1.08
CA ASN A 23 0.85 -19.13 -1.65
C ASN A 23 0.02 -18.20 -0.75
N GLY A 24 -0.01 -18.45 0.56
CA GLY A 24 -0.74 -17.62 1.51
C GLY A 24 -0.19 -16.20 1.56
N MET A 25 1.14 -16.06 1.57
CA MET A 25 1.78 -14.74 1.63
C MET A 25 1.60 -13.94 0.33
N ARG A 26 1.72 -14.58 -0.85
CA ARG A 26 1.38 -13.96 -2.14
C ARG A 26 -0.06 -13.43 -2.14
N ALA A 27 -1.02 -14.27 -1.73
CA ALA A 27 -2.43 -13.89 -1.68
C ALA A 27 -2.67 -12.73 -0.70
N TYR A 28 -2.07 -12.79 0.49
CA TYR A 28 -2.22 -11.74 1.49
C TYR A 28 -1.62 -10.41 1.03
N ARG A 29 -0.41 -10.42 0.43
CA ARG A 29 0.20 -9.22 -0.17
C ARG A 29 -0.70 -8.61 -1.25
N HIS A 30 -1.28 -9.44 -2.11
CA HIS A 30 -2.23 -8.98 -3.12
C HIS A 30 -3.50 -8.36 -2.50
N LEU A 31 -4.06 -8.96 -1.46
CA LEU A 31 -5.23 -8.41 -0.76
C LEU A 31 -4.94 -7.06 -0.10
N VAL A 32 -3.74 -6.87 0.46
CA VAL A 32 -3.34 -5.57 1.03
C VAL A 32 -3.26 -4.49 -0.05
N TYR A 33 -2.62 -4.80 -1.19
CA TYR A 33 -2.60 -3.89 -2.34
C TYR A 33 -4.01 -3.57 -2.84
N LEU A 34 -4.85 -4.61 -3.00
CA LEU A 34 -6.21 -4.46 -3.51
C LEU A 34 -7.07 -3.60 -2.59
N GLY A 35 -6.98 -3.83 -1.27
CA GLY A 35 -7.68 -3.03 -0.27
C GLY A 35 -7.24 -1.56 -0.28
N ALA A 36 -5.93 -1.31 -0.37
CA ALA A 36 -5.41 0.05 -0.49
C ALA A 36 -5.91 0.74 -1.78
N SER A 37 -5.83 0.06 -2.92
CA SER A 37 -6.33 0.58 -4.20
C SER A 37 -7.82 0.92 -4.12
N GLN A 38 -8.67 0.00 -3.69
CA GLN A 38 -10.12 0.22 -3.64
C GLN A 38 -10.49 1.37 -2.71
N MET A 39 -9.78 1.50 -1.58
CA MET A 39 -10.03 2.57 -0.63
C MET A 39 -9.61 3.94 -1.16
N VAL A 40 -8.40 4.05 -1.76
CA VAL A 40 -7.96 5.33 -2.36
C VAL A 40 -8.90 5.71 -3.50
N GLU A 41 -9.29 4.75 -4.34
CA GLU A 41 -10.26 4.97 -5.43
C GLU A 41 -11.63 5.42 -4.91
N ALA A 42 -12.13 4.84 -3.81
CA ALA A 42 -13.39 5.25 -3.21
C ALA A 42 -13.38 6.70 -2.68
N HIS A 43 -12.22 7.21 -2.26
CA HIS A 43 -12.07 8.59 -1.79
C HIS A 43 -11.66 9.59 -2.87
N PHE A 44 -10.97 9.13 -3.92
CA PHE A 44 -10.41 9.94 -4.99
C PHE A 44 -10.66 9.28 -6.37
N PRO A 45 -11.92 9.10 -6.79
CA PRO A 45 -12.24 8.36 -8.01
C PRO A 45 -11.65 9.02 -9.26
N GLU A 46 -11.63 10.36 -9.31
CA GLU A 46 -11.08 11.11 -10.45
C GLU A 46 -9.56 10.95 -10.57
N LEU A 47 -8.85 10.68 -9.47
CA LEU A 47 -7.40 10.51 -9.49
C LEU A 47 -7.01 9.27 -10.28
N ARG A 48 -7.76 8.17 -10.13
CA ARG A 48 -7.52 6.93 -10.89
C ARG A 48 -7.72 7.17 -12.39
N GLU A 49 -8.81 7.84 -12.75
CA GLU A 49 -9.12 8.14 -14.15
C GLU A 49 -8.03 8.99 -14.81
N GLN A 50 -7.47 9.95 -14.09
CA GLN A 50 -6.43 10.84 -14.60
C GLN A 50 -5.06 10.17 -14.74
N LEU A 51 -4.68 9.30 -13.80
CA LEU A 51 -3.38 8.62 -13.79
C LEU A 51 -3.30 7.47 -14.79
N GLY A 52 -4.43 6.79 -15.06
CA GLY A 52 -4.43 5.53 -15.79
C GLY A 52 -3.81 4.38 -14.98
N ASP A 53 -3.95 3.15 -15.48
CA ASP A 53 -3.67 1.95 -14.69
C ASP A 53 -2.19 1.77 -14.29
N GLU A 54 -1.25 2.24 -15.10
CA GLU A 54 0.18 2.11 -14.81
C GLU A 54 0.62 3.01 -13.66
N ALA A 55 0.39 4.32 -13.78
CA ALA A 55 0.73 5.27 -12.73
C ALA A 55 -0.09 5.03 -11.46
N TRP A 56 -1.35 4.58 -11.58
CA TRP A 56 -2.14 4.16 -10.43
C TRP A 56 -1.50 2.99 -9.68
N ARG A 57 -1.06 1.94 -10.39
CA ARG A 57 -0.39 0.78 -9.78
C ARG A 57 0.91 1.19 -9.08
N GLU A 58 1.70 2.06 -9.69
CA GLU A 58 2.93 2.58 -9.09
C GLU A 58 2.63 3.38 -7.82
N LEU A 59 1.65 4.29 -7.87
CA LEU A 59 1.22 5.09 -6.73
C LEU A 59 0.78 4.23 -5.55
N ILE A 60 -0.10 3.25 -5.79
CA ILE A 60 -0.60 2.37 -4.72
C ILE A 60 0.53 1.48 -4.18
N THR A 61 1.44 1.01 -5.04
CA THR A 61 2.60 0.22 -4.62
C THR A 61 3.53 1.03 -3.70
N ALA A 62 3.83 2.28 -4.07
CA ALA A 62 4.63 3.19 -3.25
C ALA A 62 3.92 3.52 -1.93
N PHE A 63 2.62 3.80 -1.98
CA PHE A 63 1.83 4.05 -0.77
C PHE A 63 1.86 2.85 0.18
N VAL A 64 1.61 1.62 -0.29
CA VAL A 64 1.66 0.42 0.56
C VAL A 64 3.06 0.21 1.15
N ARG A 65 4.11 0.48 0.37
CA ARG A 65 5.50 0.36 0.81
C ARG A 65 5.87 1.33 1.92
N ASP A 66 5.51 2.60 1.75
CA ASP A 66 6.01 3.71 2.58
C ASP A 66 4.99 4.23 3.60
N SER A 67 3.78 3.68 3.61
CA SER A 67 2.75 4.03 4.59
C SER A 67 3.06 3.47 5.97
N ARG A 68 2.86 4.34 6.96
CA ARG A 68 3.03 4.02 8.38
C ARG A 68 1.67 3.80 9.05
N TRP A 69 0.83 2.93 8.47
CA TRP A 69 -0.48 2.64 9.06
C TRP A 69 -0.30 2.15 10.51
N SER A 70 -0.75 2.95 11.45
CA SER A 70 -0.81 2.60 12.87
C SER A 70 -2.16 1.98 13.24
N SER A 71 -3.15 2.07 12.34
CA SER A 71 -4.53 1.68 12.56
C SER A 71 -5.02 0.68 11.50
N PRO A 72 -5.77 -0.36 11.90
CA PRO A 72 -6.44 -1.27 10.96
C PRO A 72 -7.77 -0.70 10.42
N TYR A 73 -8.18 0.51 10.84
CA TYR A 73 -9.45 1.11 10.43
C TYR A 73 -9.31 1.88 9.12
N TYR A 74 -10.17 1.57 8.15
CA TYR A 74 -10.15 2.16 6.82
C TYR A 74 -10.34 3.69 6.82
N GLY A 75 -11.06 4.26 7.80
CA GLY A 75 -11.21 5.72 7.94
C GLY A 75 -9.89 6.45 8.14
N ASP A 76 -8.93 5.83 8.83
CA ASP A 76 -7.62 6.43 9.15
C ASP A 76 -6.64 6.32 7.98
N MET A 77 -6.93 5.46 6.99
CA MET A 77 -6.03 5.17 5.89
C MET A 77 -6.13 6.24 4.77
N LYS A 78 -7.23 7.01 4.70
CA LYS A 78 -7.30 8.24 3.89
C LYS A 78 -6.26 9.26 4.34
N ASP A 79 -6.18 9.53 5.64
CA ASP A 79 -5.25 10.52 6.18
C ASP A 79 -3.80 10.07 5.98
N ALA A 80 -3.52 8.77 6.18
CA ALA A 80 -2.21 8.20 5.87
C ALA A 80 -1.83 8.34 4.38
N PHE A 81 -2.80 8.26 3.46
CA PHE A 81 -2.56 8.50 2.04
C PHE A 81 -2.22 9.96 1.76
N LEU A 82 -2.96 10.91 2.35
CA LEU A 82 -2.65 12.34 2.22
C LEU A 82 -1.29 12.70 2.83
N GLU A 83 -0.94 12.12 3.98
CA GLU A 83 0.39 12.27 4.58
C GLU A 83 1.50 11.70 3.68
N PHE A 84 1.25 10.56 3.04
CA PHE A 84 2.16 10.00 2.05
C PHE A 84 2.35 10.97 0.87
N ILE A 85 1.27 11.45 0.25
CA ILE A 85 1.36 12.40 -0.87
C ILE A 85 2.10 13.66 -0.46
N ALA A 86 1.76 14.27 0.68
CA ALA A 86 2.40 15.50 1.16
C ALA A 86 3.93 15.32 1.36
N ARG A 87 4.34 14.17 1.89
CA ARG A 87 5.75 13.84 2.05
C ARG A 87 6.44 13.65 0.70
N GLU A 88 5.83 12.92 -0.23
CA GLU A 88 6.42 12.67 -1.54
C GLU A 88 6.52 13.95 -2.38
N SER A 89 5.51 14.83 -2.33
CA SER A 89 5.55 16.14 -3.02
C SER A 89 6.62 17.08 -2.47
N THR A 90 7.04 16.91 -1.21
CA THR A 90 8.13 17.71 -0.61
C THR A 90 9.53 17.13 -0.91
N ARG A 91 9.60 15.88 -1.41
CA ARG A 91 10.86 15.20 -1.73
C ARG A 91 11.41 15.55 -3.13
N GLU A 92 10.57 16.17 -3.96
CA GLU A 92 10.92 16.60 -5.33
C GLU A 92 11.48 18.04 -5.43
N ASP A 93 11.64 18.76 -4.30
CA ASP A 93 12.41 20.02 -4.19
C ASP A 93 13.85 19.77 -3.71
#